data_AF-A0A970WPU2-F1
#
_entry.id   AF-A0A970WPU2-F1
#
_cell.length_a   1.000
_cell.length_b   1.000
_cell.length_c   1.000
_cell.angle_alpha   90.00
_cell.angle_beta   90.00
_cell.angle_gamma   90.00
#
_symmetry.space_group_name_H-M   'P 1'
#
loop_
_entity.id
_entity.type
_entity.pdbx_description
1 polymer ?
#
loop_
_entity_poly.entity_id
_entity_poly.type
_entity_poly.pdbx_seq_one_letter_code
_entity_poly.pdbx_strand_id
1 'polypeptide(L)'
;MFGFLRKLFVLDPVKPEVDAYRLFDIPENDVILRHIGRFGSTYAYSDRIEKVTGRQAILRRIEGHPDLHYYLWSEAGRELPMDSRWIVRNRAVFAHPDSKVIFAVAGGTHTIRIRLPALKVDELPGPFERDEDLIDGDAVWVRPRLNEETNRQMLQMAFDFATPRNK
;
A
#
# COMPACT_ATOMS: atom_id res chain seq x y z
N MET A 1 33.85 -15.83 -30.43
CA MET A 1 34.11 -14.76 -29.45
C MET A 1 32.90 -13.81 -29.40
N PHE A 2 31.72 -14.30 -28.96
CA PHE A 2 30.46 -13.51 -28.96
C PHE A 2 29.51 -14.00 -27.85
N GLY A 3 30.06 -14.32 -26.67
CA GLY A 3 29.31 -14.93 -25.56
C GLY A 3 29.31 -14.13 -24.25
N PHE A 4 29.96 -12.97 -24.19
CA PHE A 4 30.28 -12.33 -22.90
C PHE A 4 29.42 -11.10 -22.55
N LEU A 5 28.65 -10.56 -23.49
CA LEU A 5 27.89 -9.31 -23.27
C LEU A 5 26.40 -9.49 -22.91
N ARG A 6 25.89 -10.74 -22.88
CA ARG A 6 24.46 -10.99 -22.56
C ARG A 6 24.17 -11.16 -21.06
N LYS A 7 25.19 -11.13 -20.20
CA LYS A 7 25.05 -11.30 -18.74
C LYS A 7 24.97 -9.99 -17.94
N LEU A 8 25.10 -8.82 -18.58
CA LEU A 8 25.08 -7.53 -17.87
C LEU A 8 23.68 -6.95 -17.58
N PHE A 9 22.61 -7.60 -18.05
CA PHE A 9 21.23 -7.12 -17.84
C PHE A 9 20.27 -8.16 -17.25
N VAL A 10 20.75 -9.37 -16.97
CA VAL A 10 19.98 -10.32 -16.17
C VAL A 10 20.39 -10.09 -14.73
N LEU A 11 19.71 -9.14 -14.09
CA LEU A 11 19.69 -9.07 -12.63
C LEU A 11 19.39 -10.48 -12.13
N ASP A 12 20.24 -11.01 -11.24
CA ASP A 12 20.01 -12.30 -10.60
C ASP A 12 18.55 -12.37 -10.13
N PRO A 13 17.86 -13.52 -10.27
CA PRO A 13 16.55 -13.69 -9.68
C PRO A 13 16.70 -13.39 -8.18
N VAL A 14 16.07 -12.30 -7.76
CA VAL A 14 16.03 -11.88 -6.36
C VAL A 14 15.54 -13.09 -5.57
N LYS A 15 16.38 -13.59 -4.65
CA LYS A 15 16.03 -14.64 -3.68
C LYS A 15 14.60 -14.43 -3.18
N PRO A 16 13.82 -15.50 -3.01
CA PRO A 16 12.39 -15.46 -3.19
C PRO A 16 11.75 -14.35 -2.35
N GLU A 17 11.15 -13.39 -3.05
CA GLU A 17 10.24 -12.34 -2.57
C GLU A 17 8.95 -12.92 -1.92
N VAL A 18 9.03 -14.17 -1.44
CA VAL A 18 7.94 -15.10 -1.13
C VAL A 18 7.77 -15.29 0.38
N ASP A 19 8.56 -14.67 1.26
CA ASP A 19 8.39 -14.91 2.70
C ASP A 19 7.58 -13.81 3.42
N ALA A 20 7.59 -12.57 2.93
CA ALA A 20 6.90 -11.47 3.62
C ALA A 20 5.38 -11.48 3.42
N TYR A 21 4.82 -12.19 2.42
CA TYR A 21 3.37 -12.20 2.21
C TYR A 21 2.60 -12.76 3.42
N ARG A 22 3.21 -13.73 4.13
CA ARG A 22 2.61 -14.34 5.33
C ARG A 22 2.42 -13.35 6.46
N LEU A 23 3.20 -12.27 6.50
CA LEU A 23 3.03 -11.19 7.47
C LEU A 23 1.68 -10.48 7.29
N PHE A 24 1.14 -10.50 6.06
CA PHE A 24 -0.12 -9.84 5.71
C PHE A 24 -1.30 -10.80 5.68
N ASP A 25 -1.08 -12.11 5.83
CA ASP A 25 -2.10 -13.15 5.82
C ASP A 25 -2.80 -13.21 7.20
N ILE A 26 -3.46 -12.11 7.54
CA ILE A 26 -4.22 -11.90 8.77
C ILE A 26 -5.69 -11.57 8.42
N PRO A 27 -6.66 -11.94 9.27
CA PRO A 27 -8.08 -11.75 8.98
C PRO A 27 -8.46 -10.32 8.56
N GLU A 28 -7.85 -9.32 9.18
CA GLU A 28 -8.08 -7.90 8.92
C GLU A 28 -7.67 -7.46 7.51
N ASN A 29 -6.89 -8.26 6.78
CA ASN A 29 -6.46 -7.97 5.43
C ASN A 29 -7.21 -8.81 4.39
N ASP A 30 -8.03 -9.78 4.78
CA ASP A 30 -8.65 -10.75 3.88
C ASP A 30 -9.39 -10.09 2.72
N VAL A 31 -10.21 -9.10 3.03
CA VAL A 31 -11.07 -8.41 2.06
C VAL A 31 -10.24 -7.67 1.02
N ILE A 32 -9.23 -6.92 1.45
CA ILE A 32 -8.35 -6.18 0.53
C ILE A 32 -7.42 -7.11 -0.25
N LEU A 33 -6.92 -8.19 0.36
CA LEU A 33 -6.07 -9.19 -0.30
C LEU A 33 -6.80 -10.00 -1.36
N ARG A 34 -8.13 -10.12 -1.30
CA ARG A 34 -8.90 -10.71 -2.42
C ARG A 34 -8.97 -9.78 -3.64
N HIS A 35 -8.84 -8.47 -3.41
CA HIS A 35 -8.96 -7.43 -4.44
C HIS A 35 -7.63 -7.02 -5.04
N ILE A 36 -6.54 -7.06 -4.27
CA ILE A 36 -5.19 -6.89 -4.81
C ILE A 36 -4.65 -8.24 -5.29
N GLY A 37 -4.08 -8.27 -6.50
CA GLY A 37 -3.77 -9.49 -7.26
C GLY A 37 -3.12 -10.59 -6.42
N ARG A 38 -3.42 -11.87 -6.71
CA ARG A 38 -3.02 -13.01 -5.87
C ARG A 38 -1.51 -13.31 -5.88
N PHE A 39 -0.82 -12.89 -6.93
CA PHE A 39 0.59 -13.16 -7.16
C PHE A 39 1.34 -11.85 -7.35
N GLY A 40 2.37 -11.63 -6.54
CA GLY A 40 3.23 -10.47 -6.67
C GLY A 40 4.23 -10.35 -5.54
N SER A 41 5.28 -9.58 -5.77
CA SER A 41 6.33 -9.35 -4.80
C SER A 41 5.76 -8.63 -3.57
N THR A 42 6.24 -9.03 -2.38
CA THR A 42 5.89 -8.37 -1.12
C THR A 42 7.16 -8.03 -0.33
N TYR A 43 7.37 -6.76 0.00
CA TYR A 43 8.56 -6.27 0.72
C TYR A 43 8.36 -4.83 1.25
N ALA A 44 9.14 -4.45 2.26
CA ALA A 44 9.14 -3.08 2.78
C ALA A 44 9.76 -2.12 1.76
N TYR A 45 9.21 -0.90 1.64
CA TYR A 45 9.69 0.08 0.67
C TYR A 45 11.15 0.50 0.91
N SER A 46 11.54 0.66 2.18
CA SER A 46 12.91 0.97 2.62
C SER A 46 13.93 -0.05 2.10
N ASP A 47 13.61 -1.35 2.16
CA ASP A 47 14.54 -2.43 1.82
C ASP A 47 14.91 -2.51 0.35
N ARG A 48 14.10 -1.90 -0.54
CA ARG A 48 14.29 -1.99 -2.00
C ARG A 48 14.73 -0.69 -2.66
N ILE A 49 14.43 0.48 -2.09
CA ILE A 49 14.99 1.75 -2.60
C ILE A 49 16.52 1.71 -2.62
N GLU A 50 17.12 1.08 -1.62
CA GLU A 50 18.58 0.97 -1.53
C GLU A 50 19.15 -0.02 -2.56
N LYS A 51 18.38 -1.04 -2.96
CA LYS A 51 18.87 -2.15 -3.82
C LYS A 51 18.56 -1.97 -5.30
N VAL A 52 17.52 -1.22 -5.65
CA VAL A 52 17.14 -0.95 -7.04
C VAL A 52 17.49 0.51 -7.34
N THR A 53 18.28 0.74 -8.39
CA THR A 53 18.80 2.06 -8.78
C THR A 53 17.68 3.08 -9.02
N GLY A 54 17.32 3.80 -7.96
CA GLY A 54 16.41 4.95 -7.99
C GLY A 54 14.93 4.61 -7.79
N ARG A 55 14.23 5.52 -7.09
CA ARG A 55 12.78 5.49 -6.84
C ARG A 55 11.94 5.15 -8.08
N GLN A 56 12.29 5.75 -9.23
CA GLN A 56 11.56 5.58 -10.49
C GLN A 56 11.62 4.14 -11.04
N ALA A 57 12.69 3.40 -10.78
CA ALA A 57 12.83 2.02 -11.24
C ALA A 57 11.91 1.06 -10.47
N ILE A 58 11.61 1.35 -9.20
CA ILE A 58 10.65 0.58 -8.40
C ILE A 58 9.22 0.90 -8.84
N LEU A 59 8.90 2.18 -9.04
CA LEU A 59 7.55 2.61 -9.44
C LEU A 59 7.10 2.00 -10.79
N ARG A 60 8.05 1.72 -11.70
CA ARG A 60 7.77 1.05 -12.98
C ARG A 60 7.49 -0.46 -12.86
N ARG A 61 7.72 -1.06 -11.69
CA ARG A 61 7.61 -2.51 -11.45
C ARG A 61 6.44 -2.92 -10.58
N ILE A 62 5.69 -1.94 -10.06
CA ILE A 62 4.49 -2.17 -9.26
C ILE A 62 3.24 -1.78 -10.08
N GLU A 63 2.13 -2.41 -9.78
CA GLU A 63 0.86 -2.18 -10.46
C GLU A 63 0.19 -0.88 -10.01
N GLY A 64 -0.18 -0.06 -10.98
CA GLY A 64 -0.85 1.22 -10.77
C GLY A 64 -0.15 2.35 -11.52
N HIS A 65 -0.71 3.56 -11.46
CA HIS A 65 -0.05 4.73 -12.04
C HIS A 65 1.11 5.17 -11.14
N PRO A 66 2.33 5.42 -11.67
CA PRO A 66 3.47 5.91 -10.89
C PRO A 66 3.13 7.12 -10.02
N ASP A 67 2.29 8.02 -10.53
CA ASP A 67 1.86 9.22 -9.81
C ASP A 67 0.99 8.89 -8.58
N LEU A 68 0.17 7.84 -8.62
CA LEU A 68 -0.61 7.42 -7.45
C LEU A 68 0.26 6.82 -6.35
N HIS A 69 1.31 6.11 -6.74
CA HIS A 69 2.31 5.61 -5.78
C HIS A 69 3.09 6.77 -5.16
N TYR A 70 3.46 7.75 -5.99
CA TYR A 70 4.10 8.97 -5.53
C TYR A 70 3.20 9.73 -4.55
N TYR A 71 1.96 9.99 -4.96
CA TYR A 71 0.95 10.68 -4.18
C TYR A 71 0.75 10.03 -2.81
N LEU A 72 0.46 8.72 -2.80
CA LEU A 72 0.23 7.98 -1.56
C LEU A 72 1.44 8.09 -0.62
N TRP A 73 2.64 7.76 -1.09
CA TRP A 73 3.81 7.63 -0.23
C TRP A 73 4.55 8.95 0.09
N SER A 74 4.38 10.01 -0.70
CA SER A 74 5.15 11.25 -0.53
C SER A 74 4.33 12.48 -0.27
N GLU A 75 3.05 12.49 -0.64
CA GLU A 75 2.17 13.64 -0.41
C GLU A 75 1.20 13.29 0.70
N ALA A 76 0.26 12.39 0.44
CA ALA A 76 -0.83 12.07 1.36
C ALA A 76 -0.33 11.47 2.69
N GLY A 77 0.62 10.54 2.66
CA GLY A 77 1.14 9.88 3.86
C GLY A 77 2.45 10.46 4.40
N ARG A 78 2.83 11.68 4.01
CA ARG A 78 4.09 12.30 4.44
C ARG A 78 4.21 12.45 5.97
N GLU A 79 3.09 12.66 6.63
CA GLU A 79 3.03 12.98 8.08
C GLU A 79 2.69 11.76 8.94
N LEU A 80 2.65 10.56 8.35
CA LEU A 80 2.43 9.35 9.14
C LEU A 80 3.54 9.18 10.18
N PRO A 81 3.20 8.73 11.41
CA PRO A 81 4.14 8.73 12.53
C PRO A 81 5.27 7.70 12.40
N MET A 82 5.14 6.73 11.50
CA MET A 82 6.11 5.67 11.25
C MET A 82 6.17 5.31 9.76
N ASP A 83 7.29 4.76 9.31
CA ASP A 83 7.40 4.24 7.95
C ASP A 83 6.45 3.04 7.76
N SER A 84 5.31 3.33 7.14
CA SER A 84 4.26 2.38 6.86
C SER A 84 4.29 1.92 5.40
N ARG A 85 5.33 2.29 4.61
CA ARG A 85 5.34 2.07 3.16
C ARG A 85 5.71 0.62 2.84
N TRP A 86 4.81 -0.08 2.16
CA TRP A 86 5.03 -1.46 1.74
C TRP A 86 4.66 -1.66 0.28
N ILE A 87 5.31 -2.62 -0.35
CA ILE A 87 4.82 -3.23 -1.57
C ILE A 87 4.22 -4.57 -1.17
N VAL A 88 2.92 -4.75 -1.41
CA VAL A 88 2.19 -5.98 -1.10
C VAL A 88 1.54 -6.48 -2.37
N ARG A 89 1.90 -7.69 -2.80
CA ARG A 89 1.45 -8.30 -4.06
C ARG A 89 1.52 -7.32 -5.25
N ASN A 90 2.69 -6.72 -5.45
CA ASN A 90 2.96 -5.68 -6.46
C ASN A 90 2.16 -4.38 -6.34
N ARG A 91 1.48 -4.10 -5.23
CA ARG A 91 0.78 -2.81 -5.01
C ARG A 91 1.50 -1.95 -4.01
N ALA A 92 1.56 -0.64 -4.27
CA ALA A 92 1.95 0.32 -3.25
C ALA A 92 0.86 0.41 -2.19
N VAL A 93 1.21 0.16 -0.94
CA VAL A 93 0.29 0.21 0.19
C VAL A 93 0.90 1.00 1.34
N PHE A 94 0.02 1.43 2.24
CA PHE A 94 0.39 1.65 3.63
C PHE A 94 -0.12 0.51 4.49
N ALA A 95 0.77 -0.01 5.33
CA ALA A 95 0.43 -0.96 6.36
C ALA A 95 1.12 -0.62 7.66
N HIS A 96 0.42 -0.78 8.77
CA HIS A 96 0.96 -0.47 10.08
C HIS A 96 2.16 -1.39 10.37
N PRO A 97 3.30 -0.85 10.83
CA PRO A 97 4.53 -1.61 10.96
C PRO A 97 4.41 -2.79 11.93
N ASP A 98 3.64 -2.66 13.01
CA ASP A 98 3.51 -3.74 14.01
C ASP A 98 2.38 -4.73 13.69
N SER A 99 1.14 -4.25 13.51
CA SER A 99 -0.01 -5.12 13.24
C SER A 99 -0.04 -5.71 11.83
N LYS A 100 0.70 -5.14 10.88
CA LYS A 100 0.65 -5.47 9.43
C LYS A 100 -0.72 -5.29 8.80
N VAL A 101 -1.62 -4.59 9.48
CA VAL A 101 -2.92 -4.18 8.93
C VAL A 101 -2.68 -3.18 7.80
N ILE A 102 -3.15 -3.53 6.60
CA ILE A 102 -3.15 -2.65 5.43
C ILE A 102 -4.28 -1.63 5.62
N PHE A 103 -3.92 -0.35 5.57
CA PHE A 103 -4.87 0.73 5.81
C PHE A 103 -4.97 1.73 4.65
N ALA A 104 -4.10 1.64 3.66
CA ALA A 104 -4.30 2.32 2.39
C ALA A 104 -3.63 1.59 1.22
N VAL A 105 -4.18 1.74 0.03
CA VAL A 105 -3.68 1.11 -1.20
C VAL A 105 -3.75 2.09 -2.36
N ALA A 106 -2.69 2.20 -3.14
CA ALA A 106 -2.75 2.86 -4.45
C ALA A 106 -3.43 1.89 -5.43
N GLY A 107 -4.62 2.22 -5.91
CA GLY A 107 -5.46 1.29 -6.68
C GLY A 107 -6.14 1.93 -7.89
N GLY A 108 -6.21 1.19 -9.00
CA GLY A 108 -6.91 1.65 -10.21
C GLY A 108 -6.18 2.76 -10.98
N THR A 109 -6.94 3.56 -11.72
CA THR A 109 -6.41 4.55 -12.67
C THR A 109 -6.25 5.94 -12.05
N HIS A 110 -7.04 6.32 -11.02
CA HIS A 110 -7.06 7.71 -10.53
C HIS A 110 -7.29 7.92 -9.02
N THR A 111 -7.35 6.88 -8.18
CA THR A 111 -7.63 7.09 -6.75
C THR A 111 -6.78 6.21 -5.85
N ILE A 112 -6.69 6.59 -4.58
CA ILE A 112 -6.25 5.71 -3.51
C ILE A 112 -7.47 5.11 -2.82
N ARG A 113 -7.27 3.99 -2.13
CA ARG A 113 -8.25 3.42 -1.21
C ARG A 113 -7.73 3.58 0.22
N ILE A 114 -8.58 4.01 1.14
CA ILE A 114 -8.24 4.16 2.56
C ILE A 114 -9.23 3.35 3.39
N ARG A 115 -8.73 2.57 4.35
CA ARG A 115 -9.54 1.80 5.30
C ARG A 115 -9.84 2.65 6.52
N LEU A 116 -11.11 2.87 6.82
CA LEU A 116 -11.55 3.73 7.91
C LEU A 116 -12.51 2.98 8.83
N PRO A 117 -12.55 3.32 10.14
CA PRO A 117 -13.54 2.76 11.04
C PRO A 117 -14.95 3.18 10.60
N ALA A 118 -15.84 2.20 10.41
CA ALA A 118 -17.19 2.41 9.89
C ALA A 118 -17.99 3.46 10.67
N LEU A 119 -17.80 3.47 12.00
CA LEU A 119 -18.49 4.40 12.91
C LEU A 119 -18.09 5.87 12.74
N LYS A 120 -16.91 6.16 12.18
CA LYS A 120 -16.41 7.54 12.02
C LYS A 120 -16.55 8.06 10.59
N VAL A 121 -16.93 7.21 9.63
CA VAL A 121 -16.94 7.62 8.22
C VAL A 121 -17.92 8.75 7.95
N ASP A 122 -19.05 8.77 8.63
CA ASP A 122 -20.07 9.82 8.45
C ASP A 122 -19.65 11.18 9.04
N GLU A 123 -18.58 11.21 9.83
CA GLU A 123 -18.02 12.42 10.44
C GLU A 123 -16.95 13.09 9.55
N LEU A 124 -16.55 12.45 8.44
CA LEU A 124 -15.44 12.91 7.61
C LEU A 124 -15.85 14.07 6.69
N PRO A 125 -15.09 15.18 6.68
CA PRO A 125 -15.34 16.27 5.75
C PRO A 125 -14.82 15.91 4.36
N GLY A 126 -15.71 15.58 3.43
CA GLY A 126 -15.38 15.59 2.00
C GLY A 126 -16.18 14.61 1.13
N PRO A 127 -16.12 14.80 -0.20
CA PRO A 127 -16.65 13.82 -1.14
C PRO A 127 -15.71 12.61 -1.21
N PHE A 128 -16.22 11.45 -0.80
CA PHE A 128 -15.59 10.15 -1.01
C PHE A 128 -16.65 9.14 -1.42
N GLU A 129 -16.22 8.09 -2.13
CA GLU A 129 -17.09 6.96 -2.47
C GLU A 129 -16.74 5.79 -1.54
N ARG A 130 -17.74 5.19 -0.91
CA ARG A 130 -17.54 3.90 -0.23
C ARG A 130 -17.28 2.83 -1.31
N ASP A 131 -16.35 1.93 -1.02
CA ASP A 131 -16.06 0.78 -1.87
C ASP A 131 -16.91 -0.39 -1.33
N GLU A 132 -18.12 -0.54 -1.89
CA GLU A 132 -19.13 -1.50 -1.40
C GLU A 132 -18.67 -2.96 -1.53
N ASP A 133 -17.71 -3.23 -2.42
CA ASP A 133 -17.10 -4.54 -2.61
C ASP A 133 -16.05 -4.86 -1.52
N LEU A 134 -15.65 -3.84 -0.74
CA LEU A 134 -14.63 -3.90 0.30
C LEU A 134 -15.23 -3.58 1.68
N ILE A 135 -16.30 -4.26 2.08
CA ILE A 135 -16.84 -4.15 3.44
C ILE A 135 -16.13 -5.15 4.34
N ASP A 136 -15.57 -4.68 5.45
CA ASP A 136 -14.74 -5.47 6.36
C ASP A 136 -15.13 -5.23 7.81
N GLY A 137 -16.23 -5.86 8.25
CA GLY A 137 -16.68 -5.83 9.64
C GLY A 137 -16.92 -4.41 10.16
N ASP A 138 -16.06 -3.94 11.06
CA ASP A 138 -16.08 -2.61 11.66
C ASP A 138 -15.32 -1.54 10.84
N ALA A 139 -14.83 -1.91 9.66
CA ALA A 139 -14.12 -1.06 8.74
C ALA A 139 -14.84 -0.94 7.39
N VAL A 140 -14.68 0.22 6.76
CA VAL A 140 -15.11 0.49 5.39
C VAL A 140 -13.94 1.03 4.60
N TRP A 141 -13.84 0.60 3.36
CA TRP A 141 -12.88 1.17 2.43
C TRP A 141 -13.53 2.32 1.67
N VAL A 142 -12.81 3.43 1.56
CA VAL A 142 -13.27 4.63 0.84
C VAL A 142 -12.28 5.00 -0.26
N ARG A 143 -12.82 5.60 -1.33
CA ARG A 143 -12.09 6.21 -2.43
C ARG A 143 -12.30 7.73 -2.32
N PRO A 144 -11.40 8.45 -1.64
CA PRO A 144 -11.54 9.90 -1.54
C PRO A 144 -11.26 10.54 -2.89
N ARG A 145 -11.91 11.67 -3.17
CA ARG A 145 -11.43 12.58 -4.22
C ARG A 145 -10.09 13.14 -3.76
N LEU A 146 -9.11 13.22 -4.68
CA LEU A 146 -7.72 13.61 -4.38
C LEU A 146 -7.63 15.04 -3.83
N ASN A 147 -7.96 15.22 -2.55
CA ASN A 147 -7.70 16.40 -1.75
C ASN A 147 -6.66 16.00 -0.71
N GLU A 148 -5.49 16.65 -0.77
CA GLU A 148 -4.34 16.30 0.07
C GLU A 148 -4.65 16.39 1.57
N GLU A 149 -5.33 17.45 2.01
CA GLU A 149 -5.61 17.67 3.43
C GLU A 149 -6.61 16.63 3.97
N THR A 150 -7.71 16.41 3.26
CA THR A 150 -8.70 15.37 3.62
C THR A 150 -8.05 13.99 3.64
N ASN A 151 -7.22 13.67 2.64
CA ASN A 151 -6.54 12.38 2.55
C ASN A 151 -5.53 12.19 3.68
N ARG A 152 -4.84 13.26 4.11
CA ARG A 152 -3.91 13.20 5.23
C ARG A 152 -4.65 12.88 6.54
N GLN A 153 -5.77 13.55 6.79
CA GLN A 153 -6.61 13.29 7.97
C GLN A 153 -7.18 11.86 7.97
N MET A 154 -7.68 11.41 6.82
CA MET A 154 -8.16 10.03 6.66
C MET A 154 -7.04 9.01 6.87
N LEU A 155 -5.83 9.26 6.35
CA LEU A 155 -4.69 8.36 6.53
C LEU A 155 -4.23 8.29 7.98
N GLN A 156 -4.25 9.41 8.72
CA GLN A 156 -3.95 9.40 10.15
C GLN A 156 -5.00 8.58 10.91
N MET A 157 -6.29 8.79 10.65
CA MET A 157 -7.36 7.99 11.26
C MET A 157 -7.23 6.49 10.94
N ALA A 158 -6.88 6.17 9.70
CA ALA A 158 -6.64 4.81 9.24
C ALA A 158 -5.45 4.16 9.95
N PHE A 159 -4.37 4.92 10.16
CA PHE A 159 -3.20 4.49 10.92
C PHE A 159 -3.55 4.20 12.38
N ASP A 160 -4.25 5.12 13.04
CA ASP A 160 -4.67 4.97 14.44
C ASP A 160 -5.59 3.75 14.60
N PHE A 161 -6.48 3.53 13.64
CA PHE A 161 -7.36 2.36 13.62
C PHE A 161 -6.60 1.05 13.39
N ALA A 162 -5.55 1.07 12.58
CA ALA A 162 -4.67 -0.08 12.33
C ALA A 162 -3.69 -0.37 13.48
N THR A 163 -3.59 0.52 14.47
CA THR A 163 -2.70 0.35 15.62
C THR A 163 -3.21 -0.79 16.51
N PRO A 164 -2.36 -1.74 16.94
CA PRO A 164 -2.78 -2.78 17.86
C PRO A 164 -3.41 -2.18 19.12
N ARG A 165 -4.61 -2.64 19.50
CA ARG A 165 -5.15 -2.33 20.83
C ARG A 165 -4.29 -3.09 21.83
N ASN A 166 -3.60 -2.37 22.74
CA ASN A 166 -2.84 -3.00 23.82
C ASN A 166 -3.74 -4.04 24.51
N LYS A 167 -3.28 -5.30 24.53
CA LYS A 167 -3.93 -6.39 25.27
C LYS A 167 -3.70 -6.22 26.76
#